data_AF-A0A3C1IZH6-F1
#
_entry.id   AF-A0A3C1IZH6-F1
#
_cell.length_a   1.000
_cell.length_b   1.000
_cell.length_c   1.000
_cell.angle_alpha   90.00
_cell.angle_beta   90.00
_cell.angle_gamma   90.00
#
_symmetry.space_group_name_H-M   'P 1'
#
loop_
_entity.id
_entity.type
_entity.pdbx_description
1 polymer ?
#
loop_
_entity_poly.entity_id
_entity_poly.type
_entity_poly.pdbx_seq_one_letter_code
_entity_poly.pdbx_strand_id
1 'polypeptide(L)'
;MEFVQGQKYLCMLAPSFAAEFEYPEIVYRLRQLGFDDVVELTFGAKMVNIAYYELLKESIEKGEKKTWIASPCPTLVNMVRVKFPELIPNLVPVLSPMGAMALICRKYYPDHKRVFVGPCITKKNEAQELGSIDEALTFKELNELFKLHNIPEKVTDSKYCVTFEKFYNDYTKIYPISGGLSSTLHYKNILKEKDILVTDGVENVMKVLSGFKDGMYKDYRFLDILTCAGGCIGGPGMIGER
;
A
#
# COMPACT_ATOMS: atom_id res chain seq x y z
N MET A 1 19.61 1.22 -8.53
CA MET A 1 19.19 -0.08 -9.09
C MET A 1 19.71 -0.14 -10.51
N GLU A 2 20.33 -1.25 -10.91
CA GLU A 2 20.75 -1.49 -12.29
C GLU A 2 20.03 -2.72 -12.83
N PHE A 3 19.54 -2.65 -14.06
CA PHE A 3 18.88 -3.77 -14.71
C PHE A 3 19.94 -4.71 -15.29
N VAL A 4 20.02 -5.92 -14.72
CA VAL A 4 20.93 -6.96 -15.20
C VAL A 4 20.40 -7.59 -16.48
N GLN A 5 21.25 -7.67 -17.51
CA GLN A 5 20.89 -8.30 -18.78
C GLN A 5 20.48 -9.77 -18.60
N GLY A 6 19.37 -10.16 -19.22
CA GLY A 6 18.82 -11.53 -19.15
C GLY A 6 17.97 -11.82 -17.90
N GLN A 7 17.94 -10.93 -16.92
CA GLN A 7 17.00 -11.01 -15.79
C GLN A 7 15.71 -10.28 -16.14
N LYS A 8 14.56 -10.93 -15.88
CA LYS A 8 13.25 -10.28 -16.02
C LYS A 8 12.87 -9.51 -14.76
N TYR A 9 12.23 -8.36 -14.92
CA TYR A 9 11.81 -7.45 -13.85
C TYR A 9 10.32 -7.12 -13.95
N LEU A 10 9.64 -7.26 -12.82
CA LEU A 10 8.24 -6.89 -12.66
C LEU A 10 8.14 -5.68 -11.73
N CYS A 11 7.55 -4.59 -12.21
CA CYS A 11 7.21 -3.44 -11.38
C CYS A 11 5.81 -3.60 -10.78
N MET A 12 5.72 -3.57 -9.45
CA MET A 12 4.47 -3.49 -8.70
C MET A 12 4.26 -2.03 -8.26
N LEU A 13 3.45 -1.29 -9.02
CA LEU A 13 3.26 0.15 -8.87
C LEU A 13 2.11 0.49 -7.91
N ALA A 14 2.39 1.29 -6.89
CA ALA A 14 1.39 1.76 -5.94
C ALA A 14 0.45 2.80 -6.59
N PRO A 15 -0.89 2.72 -6.37
CA PRO A 15 -1.86 3.61 -7.03
C PRO A 15 -1.68 5.10 -6.70
N SER A 16 -0.89 5.43 -5.67
CA SER A 16 -0.51 6.81 -5.34
C SER A 16 0.33 7.48 -6.43
N PHE A 17 0.82 6.74 -7.44
CA PHE A 17 1.54 7.29 -8.59
C PHE A 17 0.74 8.40 -9.28
N ALA A 18 -0.60 8.31 -9.26
CA ALA A 18 -1.50 9.26 -9.92
C ALA A 18 -1.41 10.69 -9.37
N ALA A 19 -0.78 10.88 -8.20
CA ALA A 19 -0.54 12.19 -7.62
C ALA A 19 0.75 12.87 -8.14
N GLU A 20 1.62 12.12 -8.82
CA GLU A 20 2.97 12.56 -9.25
C GLU A 20 3.25 12.34 -10.74
N PHE A 21 2.59 11.36 -11.36
CA PHE A 21 2.85 10.96 -12.72
C PHE A 21 1.55 10.81 -13.52
N GLU A 22 1.60 11.21 -14.79
CA GLU A 22 0.49 11.02 -15.71
C GLU A 22 0.38 9.56 -16.17
N TYR A 23 -0.84 9.06 -16.24
CA TYR A 23 -1.18 7.80 -16.90
C TYR A 23 -1.58 8.08 -18.36
N PRO A 24 -1.14 7.29 -19.35
CA PRO A 24 -0.36 6.04 -19.24
C PRO A 24 1.16 6.22 -19.22
N GLU A 25 1.67 7.45 -19.33
CA GLU A 25 3.11 7.73 -19.52
C GLU A 25 4.00 7.07 -18.47
N ILE A 26 3.61 7.07 -17.19
CA ILE A 26 4.39 6.39 -16.14
C ILE A 26 4.69 4.92 -16.46
N VAL A 27 3.74 4.19 -17.05
CA VAL A 27 3.91 2.78 -17.39
C VAL A 27 4.89 2.63 -18.55
N TYR A 28 4.79 3.50 -19.55
CA TYR A 28 5.69 3.48 -20.71
C TYR A 28 7.12 3.81 -20.30
N ARG A 29 7.27 4.79 -19.40
CA ARG A 29 8.57 5.17 -18.84
C ARG A 29 9.19 4.02 -18.04
N LEU A 30 8.41 3.31 -17.23
CA LEU A 30 8.88 2.11 -16.51
C LEU A 30 9.36 1.02 -17.48
N ARG A 31 8.63 0.79 -18.58
CA ARG A 31 9.06 -0.17 -19.61
C ARG A 31 10.34 0.27 -20.32
N GLN A 32 10.43 1.56 -20.69
CA GLN A 32 11.65 2.12 -21.29
C GLN A 32 12.85 2.07 -20.34
N LEU A 33 12.61 2.20 -19.03
CA LEU A 33 13.65 2.09 -18.00
C LEU A 33 14.22 0.66 -17.88
N GLY A 34 13.43 -0.37 -18.22
CA GLY A 34 13.88 -1.76 -18.25
C GLY A 34 12.94 -2.77 -17.59
N PHE A 35 11.74 -2.39 -17.16
CA PHE A 35 10.75 -3.34 -16.65
C PHE A 35 10.08 -4.11 -17.79
N ASP A 36 10.13 -5.44 -17.73
CA ASP A 36 9.45 -6.33 -18.67
C ASP A 36 7.93 -6.27 -18.50
N ASP A 37 7.47 -6.22 -17.25
CA ASP A 37 6.06 -6.21 -16.88
C ASP A 37 5.79 -5.14 -15.81
N VAL A 38 4.60 -4.54 -15.86
CA VAL A 38 4.15 -3.54 -14.89
C VAL A 38 2.74 -3.86 -14.45
N VAL A 39 2.53 -4.01 -13.15
CA VAL A 39 1.24 -4.29 -12.53
C VAL A 39 0.88 -3.21 -11.52
N GLU A 40 -0.42 -2.92 -11.39
CA GLU A 40 -0.93 -2.01 -10.36
C GLU A 40 -1.27 -2.79 -9.08
N LEU A 41 -0.97 -2.23 -7.90
CA LEU A 41 -1.21 -2.85 -6.59
C LEU A 41 -2.69 -3.02 -6.21
N THR A 42 -3.62 -2.46 -6.98
CA THR A 42 -5.04 -2.37 -6.65
C THR A 42 -5.70 -3.73 -6.44
N PHE A 43 -5.30 -4.74 -7.20
CA PHE A 43 -5.78 -6.11 -6.99
C PHE A 43 -5.33 -6.69 -5.64
N GLY A 44 -4.08 -6.42 -5.21
CA GLY A 44 -3.60 -6.77 -3.88
C GLY A 44 -4.41 -6.10 -2.78
N ALA A 45 -4.78 -4.82 -2.95
CA ALA A 45 -5.63 -4.11 -2.00
C ALA A 45 -7.03 -4.73 -1.87
N LYS A 46 -7.63 -5.21 -2.97
CA LYS A 46 -8.90 -5.93 -2.93
C LYS A 46 -8.81 -7.23 -2.14
N MET A 47 -7.75 -8.02 -2.38
CA MET A 47 -7.55 -9.28 -1.64
C MET A 47 -7.39 -9.03 -0.14
N VAL A 48 -6.71 -7.94 0.22
CA VAL A 48 -6.61 -7.49 1.62
C VAL A 48 -7.99 -7.10 2.17
N ASN A 49 -8.79 -6.30 1.45
CA ASN A 49 -10.13 -5.92 1.90
C ASN A 49 -11.04 -7.12 2.15
N ILE A 50 -10.98 -8.16 1.31
CA ILE A 50 -11.73 -9.40 1.52
C ILE A 50 -11.31 -10.04 2.86
N ALA A 51 -10.01 -10.14 3.13
CA ALA A 51 -9.52 -10.69 4.39
C ALA A 51 -9.90 -9.83 5.62
N TYR A 52 -9.84 -8.51 5.50
CA TYR A 52 -10.33 -7.59 6.54
C TYR A 52 -11.81 -7.81 6.82
N TYR A 53 -12.63 -7.89 5.76
CA TYR A 53 -14.07 -8.03 5.88
C TYR A 53 -14.44 -9.32 6.62
N GLU A 54 -13.86 -10.46 6.21
CA GLU A 54 -14.14 -11.75 6.85
C GLU A 54 -13.71 -11.75 8.33
N LEU A 55 -12.54 -11.19 8.65
CA LEU A 55 -12.06 -11.13 10.03
C LEU A 55 -12.94 -10.25 10.92
N LEU A 56 -13.33 -9.07 10.42
CA LEU A 56 -14.22 -8.16 11.15
C LEU A 56 -15.60 -8.79 11.35
N LYS A 57 -16.14 -9.44 10.31
CA LYS A 57 -17.40 -10.16 10.37
C LYS A 57 -17.36 -11.25 11.44
N GLU A 58 -16.34 -12.10 11.42
CA GLU A 58 -16.17 -13.19 12.38
C GLU A 58 -16.07 -12.66 13.82
N SER A 59 -15.29 -11.60 14.04
CA SER A 59 -15.14 -10.94 15.34
C SER A 59 -16.48 -10.40 15.86
N ILE A 60 -17.32 -9.85 14.98
CA ILE A 60 -18.67 -9.38 15.31
C ILE A 60 -19.62 -10.55 15.63
N GLU A 61 -19.63 -11.59 14.81
CA GLU A 61 -20.48 -12.78 14.99
C GLU A 61 -20.17 -13.51 16.30
N LYS A 62 -18.90 -13.52 16.72
CA LYS A 62 -18.46 -14.04 18.03
C LYS A 62 -18.77 -13.12 19.21
N GLY A 63 -19.30 -11.92 18.96
CA GLY A 63 -19.60 -10.94 20.00
C GLY A 63 -18.36 -10.31 20.64
N GLU A 64 -17.18 -10.39 20.00
CA GLU A 64 -15.96 -9.79 20.52
C GLU A 64 -16.11 -8.27 20.53
N LYS A 65 -15.78 -7.59 21.64
CA LYS A 65 -15.80 -6.11 21.71
C LYS A 65 -14.46 -5.47 21.36
N LYS A 66 -13.67 -6.15 20.51
CA LYS A 66 -12.33 -5.73 20.13
C LYS A 66 -12.39 -4.58 19.13
N THR A 67 -11.49 -3.61 19.31
CA THR A 67 -11.21 -2.54 18.35
C THR A 67 -10.01 -2.96 17.50
N TRP A 68 -10.23 -3.15 16.21
CA TRP A 68 -9.20 -3.57 15.27
C TRP A 68 -8.50 -2.36 14.63
N ILE A 69 -7.18 -2.42 14.52
CA ILE A 69 -6.33 -1.37 13.95
C ILE A 69 -5.85 -1.84 12.58
N ALA A 70 -6.10 -1.06 11.54
CA ALA A 70 -5.60 -1.34 10.20
C ALA A 70 -4.06 -1.43 10.20
N SER A 71 -3.53 -2.38 9.43
CA SER A 71 -2.11 -2.71 9.31
C SER A 71 -1.45 -2.49 7.93
N PRO A 72 -2.02 -1.78 6.93
CA PRO A 72 -1.34 -1.60 5.64
C PRO A 72 -0.17 -0.60 5.72
N CYS A 73 -0.14 0.26 6.75
CA CYS A 73 0.89 1.27 6.99
C CYS A 73 2.03 0.66 7.84
N PRO A 74 3.20 0.36 7.26
CA PRO A 74 4.29 -0.26 8.00
C PRO A 74 4.86 0.65 9.10
N THR A 75 4.80 1.98 8.93
CA THR A 75 5.20 2.92 9.98
C THR A 75 4.30 2.81 11.22
N LEU A 76 2.99 2.68 11.02
CA LEU A 76 2.03 2.45 12.11
C LEU A 76 2.31 1.11 12.80
N VAL A 77 2.45 0.03 12.02
CA VAL A 77 2.74 -1.31 12.57
C VAL A 77 4.02 -1.29 13.42
N ASN A 78 5.08 -0.66 12.94
CA ASN A 78 6.33 -0.53 13.69
C ASN A 78 6.19 0.36 14.92
N MET A 79 5.43 1.44 14.83
CA MET A 79 5.12 2.30 15.97
C MET A 79 4.38 1.52 17.07
N VAL A 80 3.39 0.71 16.70
CA VAL A 80 2.70 -0.18 17.64
C VAL A 80 3.68 -1.19 18.24
N ARG A 81 4.45 -1.92 17.42
CA ARG A 81 5.41 -2.93 17.90
C ARG A 81 6.41 -2.37 18.92
N VAL A 82 6.90 -1.15 18.72
CA VAL A 82 7.97 -0.55 19.54
C VAL A 82 7.43 0.25 20.72
N LYS A 83 6.40 1.08 20.52
CA LYS A 83 5.92 2.03 21.54
C LYS A 83 4.65 1.57 22.27
N PHE A 84 3.84 0.73 21.64
CA PHE A 84 2.55 0.27 22.16
C PHE A 84 2.41 -1.26 22.00
N PRO A 85 3.37 -2.08 22.48
CA PRO A 85 3.39 -3.51 22.23
C PRO A 85 2.12 -4.24 22.72
N GLU A 86 1.45 -3.71 23.74
CA GLU A 86 0.15 -4.19 24.22
C GLU A 86 -0.97 -4.11 23.17
N LEU A 87 -0.83 -3.26 22.15
CA LEU A 87 -1.80 -3.11 21.05
C LEU A 87 -1.47 -4.00 19.85
N ILE A 88 -0.38 -4.78 19.88
CA ILE A 88 -0.08 -5.75 18.83
C ILE A 88 -1.27 -6.69 18.55
N PRO A 89 -1.97 -7.24 19.57
CA PRO A 89 -3.15 -8.06 19.32
C PRO A 89 -4.27 -7.31 18.58
N ASN A 90 -4.32 -5.99 18.67
CA ASN A 90 -5.34 -5.16 18.01
C ASN A 90 -5.04 -4.90 16.53
N LEU A 91 -3.80 -5.08 16.07
CA LEU A 91 -3.47 -4.99 14.64
C LEU A 91 -4.21 -6.10 13.87
N VAL A 92 -4.83 -5.75 12.75
CA VAL A 92 -5.42 -6.75 11.85
C VAL A 92 -4.29 -7.62 11.29
N PRO A 93 -4.28 -8.95 11.54
CA PRO A 93 -3.19 -9.86 11.22
C PRO A 93 -3.23 -10.32 9.76
N VAL A 94 -3.22 -9.38 8.83
CA VAL A 94 -3.20 -9.65 7.39
C VAL A 94 -2.09 -8.87 6.71
N LEU A 95 -1.70 -9.34 5.52
CA LEU A 95 -0.67 -8.69 4.71
C LEU A 95 -1.13 -7.30 4.26
N SER A 96 -0.18 -6.40 3.99
CA SER A 96 -0.49 -5.17 3.28
C SER A 96 -0.80 -5.44 1.79
N PRO A 97 -1.40 -4.48 1.07
CA PRO A 97 -1.62 -4.62 -0.37
C PRO A 97 -0.36 -4.97 -1.17
N MET A 98 0.80 -4.44 -0.76
CA MET A 98 2.09 -4.76 -1.36
C MET A 98 2.44 -6.24 -1.13
N GLY A 99 2.31 -6.72 0.10
CA GLY A 99 2.63 -8.12 0.44
C GLY A 99 1.68 -9.11 -0.24
N ALA A 100 0.38 -8.82 -0.24
CA ALA A 100 -0.61 -9.63 -0.93
C ALA A 100 -0.34 -9.68 -2.45
N MET A 101 -0.07 -8.53 -3.07
CA MET A 101 0.28 -8.45 -4.49
C MET A 101 1.55 -9.23 -4.81
N ALA A 102 2.59 -9.14 -3.96
CA ALA A 102 3.83 -9.86 -4.16
C ALA A 102 3.64 -11.39 -4.18
N LEU A 103 2.76 -11.94 -3.32
CA LEU A 103 2.43 -13.37 -3.35
C LEU A 103 1.69 -13.78 -4.63
N ILE A 104 0.78 -12.93 -5.11
CA ILE A 104 0.08 -13.15 -6.38
C ILE A 104 1.10 -13.12 -7.52
N CYS A 105 1.92 -12.09 -7.60
CA CYS A 105 2.94 -11.94 -8.62
C CYS A 105 3.97 -13.06 -8.60
N ARG A 106 4.35 -13.60 -7.43
CA ARG A 106 5.24 -14.78 -7.34
C ARG A 106 4.66 -15.99 -8.07
N LYS A 107 3.33 -16.17 -8.08
CA LYS A 107 2.66 -17.28 -8.78
C LYS A 107 2.57 -17.06 -10.29
N TYR A 108 2.25 -15.84 -10.74
CA TYR A 108 2.03 -15.53 -12.16
C TYR A 108 3.31 -15.14 -12.90
N TYR A 109 4.31 -14.61 -12.19
CA TYR A 109 5.60 -14.13 -12.71
C TYR A 109 6.75 -14.74 -11.88
N PRO A 110 6.89 -16.09 -11.85
CA PRO A 110 7.87 -16.76 -10.98
C PRO A 110 9.31 -16.36 -11.29
N ASP A 111 9.63 -16.13 -12.57
CA ASP A 111 10.99 -15.83 -13.04
C ASP A 111 11.37 -14.33 -12.94
N HIS A 112 10.45 -13.48 -12.48
CA HIS A 112 10.69 -12.04 -12.40
C HIS A 112 11.23 -11.65 -11.03
N LYS A 113 12.22 -10.75 -11.02
CA LYS A 113 12.51 -9.94 -9.84
C LYS A 113 11.38 -8.95 -9.64
N ARG A 114 10.73 -9.00 -8.49
CA ARG A 114 9.58 -8.18 -8.12
C ARG A 114 10.08 -6.92 -7.44
N VAL A 115 9.83 -5.77 -8.06
CA VAL A 115 10.22 -4.47 -7.53
C VAL A 115 8.98 -3.69 -7.18
N PHE A 116 8.83 -3.34 -5.90
CA PHE A 116 7.77 -2.44 -5.46
C PHE A 116 8.17 -0.98 -5.74
N VAL A 117 7.24 -0.17 -6.22
CA VAL A 117 7.45 1.27 -6.42
C VAL A 117 6.28 2.04 -5.80
N GLY A 118 6.58 2.91 -4.82
CA GLY A 118 5.53 3.60 -4.07
C GLY A 118 5.98 4.81 -3.26
N PRO A 119 5.14 5.32 -2.35
CA PRO A 119 5.36 6.62 -1.71
C PRO A 119 6.05 6.54 -0.34
N CYS A 120 6.32 5.33 0.16
CA CYS A 120 6.71 5.11 1.56
C CYS A 120 8.10 4.48 1.65
N ILE A 121 9.01 5.11 2.39
CA ILE A 121 10.34 4.57 2.65
C ILE A 121 10.31 3.33 3.56
N THR A 122 9.39 3.28 4.53
CA THR A 122 9.26 2.16 5.46
C THR A 122 8.79 0.86 4.76
N LYS A 123 8.24 0.95 3.54
CA LYS A 123 7.90 -0.24 2.74
C LYS A 123 9.14 -1.06 2.36
N LYS A 124 10.34 -0.47 2.37
CA LYS A 124 11.59 -1.20 2.17
C LYS A 124 11.83 -2.24 3.27
N ASN A 125 11.61 -1.84 4.53
CA ASN A 125 11.75 -2.76 5.67
C ASN A 125 10.69 -3.86 5.60
N GLU A 126 9.44 -3.52 5.24
CA GLU A 126 8.38 -4.52 5.06
C GLU A 126 8.70 -5.50 3.91
N ALA A 127 9.26 -5.02 2.80
CA ALA A 127 9.69 -5.86 1.70
C ALA A 127 10.77 -6.87 2.14
N GLN A 128 11.74 -6.42 2.93
CA GLN A 128 12.76 -7.28 3.53
C GLN A 128 12.17 -8.32 4.49
N GLU A 129 11.23 -7.91 5.36
CA GLU A 129 10.54 -8.83 6.30
C GLU A 129 9.75 -9.93 5.56
N LEU A 130 9.12 -9.60 4.43
CA LEU A 130 8.30 -10.54 3.67
C LEU A 130 9.10 -11.52 2.79
N GLY A 131 10.27 -11.10 2.29
CA GLY A 131 11.13 -11.91 1.40
C GLY A 131 10.48 -12.28 0.06
N SER A 132 9.30 -11.73 -0.26
CA SER A 132 8.59 -11.93 -1.53
C SER A 132 8.77 -10.80 -2.53
N ILE A 133 9.54 -9.79 -2.14
CA ILE A 133 9.79 -8.56 -2.88
C ILE A 133 11.30 -8.42 -2.91
N ASP A 134 11.86 -8.34 -4.11
CA ASP A 134 13.31 -8.34 -4.30
C ASP A 134 13.89 -6.94 -4.04
N GLU A 135 13.16 -5.88 -4.41
CA GLU A 135 13.55 -4.49 -4.18
C GLU A 135 12.32 -3.60 -3.94
N ALA A 136 12.52 -2.47 -3.25
CA ALA A 136 11.49 -1.46 -3.04
C ALA A 136 12.05 -0.05 -3.26
N LEU A 137 11.41 0.72 -4.12
CA LEU A 137 11.78 2.08 -4.50
C LEU A 137 10.69 3.07 -4.11
N THR A 138 11.13 4.26 -3.70
CA THR A 138 10.25 5.42 -3.56
C THR A 138 10.02 6.10 -4.91
N PHE A 139 9.00 6.96 -5.04
CA PHE A 139 8.83 7.76 -6.26
C PHE A 139 9.94 8.79 -6.47
N LYS A 140 10.55 9.33 -5.40
CA LYS A 140 11.77 10.15 -5.48
C LYS A 140 12.90 9.39 -6.17
N GLU A 141 13.19 8.19 -5.69
CA GLU A 141 14.25 7.33 -6.25
C GLU A 141 13.93 6.90 -7.68
N LEU A 142 12.66 6.60 -7.99
CA LEU A 142 12.25 6.32 -9.37
C LEU A 142 12.51 7.52 -10.29
N ASN A 143 12.17 8.74 -9.84
CA ASN A 143 12.38 9.95 -10.62
C ASN A 143 13.87 10.23 -10.85
N GLU A 144 14.72 9.95 -9.86
CA GLU A 144 16.17 10.01 -10.01
C GLU A 144 16.69 9.00 -11.03
N LEU A 145 16.15 7.77 -11.04
CA LEU A 145 16.48 6.77 -12.06
C LEU A 145 16.06 7.22 -13.46
N PHE A 146 14.86 7.80 -13.62
CA PHE A 146 14.45 8.34 -14.91
C PHE A 146 15.39 9.44 -15.40
N LYS A 147 15.84 10.34 -14.53
CA LYS A 147 16.81 11.40 -14.87
C LYS A 147 18.17 10.80 -15.25
N LEU A 148 18.68 9.87 -14.45
CA LEU A 148 19.98 9.22 -14.67
C LEU A 148 20.04 8.49 -16.02
N HIS A 149 18.95 7.80 -16.39
CA HIS A 149 18.84 7.05 -17.65
C HIS A 149 18.27 7.87 -18.81
N ASN A 150 18.08 9.19 -18.64
CA ASN A 150 17.50 10.08 -19.64
C ASN A 150 16.16 9.59 -20.21
N ILE A 151 15.30 9.02 -19.36
CA ILE A 151 13.95 8.57 -19.73
C ILE A 151 13.03 9.79 -19.85
N PRO A 152 12.50 10.09 -21.04
CA PRO A 152 11.66 11.27 -21.26
C PRO A 152 10.34 11.17 -20.48
N GLU A 153 9.68 12.30 -20.25
CA GLU A 153 8.33 12.32 -19.64
C GLU A 153 7.27 11.74 -20.57
N LYS A 154 7.45 11.89 -21.89
CA LYS A 154 6.56 11.32 -22.91
C LYS A 154 7.31 10.30 -23.74
N VAL A 155 6.82 9.07 -23.77
CA VAL A 155 7.44 7.97 -24.52
C VAL A 155 6.76 7.85 -25.88
N THR A 156 7.53 8.02 -26.95
CA THR A 156 7.02 7.97 -28.34
C THR A 156 7.32 6.65 -29.05
N ASP A 157 8.28 5.87 -28.54
CA ASP A 157 8.62 4.56 -29.10
C ASP A 157 7.52 3.56 -28.76
N SER A 158 6.79 3.14 -29.80
CA SER A 158 5.61 2.27 -29.67
C SER A 158 5.89 0.92 -29.02
N LYS A 159 7.14 0.45 -29.02
CA LYS A 159 7.50 -0.82 -28.36
C LYS A 159 7.34 -0.77 -26.84
N TYR A 160 7.41 0.42 -26.24
CA TYR A 160 7.20 0.63 -24.80
C TYR A 160 5.78 1.08 -24.45
N CYS A 161 4.96 1.41 -25.45
CA CYS A 161 3.59 1.91 -25.28
C CYS A 161 2.59 0.78 -24.94
N VAL A 162 2.93 -0.04 -23.96
CA VAL A 162 2.10 -1.12 -23.42
C VAL A 162 1.68 -0.75 -22.01
N THR A 163 0.38 -0.72 -21.75
CA THR A 163 -0.19 -0.38 -20.43
C THR A 163 0.02 -1.50 -19.40
N PHE A 164 -0.61 -1.40 -18.23
CA PHE A 164 -0.49 -2.42 -17.18
C PHE A 164 -0.89 -3.83 -17.64
N GLU A 165 -0.20 -4.81 -17.09
CA GLU A 165 -0.68 -6.20 -17.07
C GLU A 165 -1.94 -6.28 -16.21
N LYS A 166 -3.02 -6.80 -16.80
CA LYS A 166 -4.36 -6.75 -16.19
C LYS A 166 -4.62 -8.01 -15.38
N PHE A 167 -4.72 -7.84 -14.06
CA PHE A 167 -5.42 -8.82 -13.21
C PHE A 167 -6.92 -8.54 -13.17
N TYR A 168 -7.31 -7.28 -12.92
CA TYR A 168 -8.68 -6.78 -12.94
C TYR A 168 -8.67 -5.23 -12.83
N ASN A 169 -9.71 -4.52 -13.28
CA ASN A 169 -9.86 -3.09 -13.01
C ASN A 169 -10.55 -2.90 -11.66
N ASP A 170 -9.77 -2.59 -10.62
CA ASP A 170 -10.25 -2.62 -9.24
C ASP A 170 -10.81 -1.27 -8.75
N TYR A 171 -11.77 -1.33 -7.84
CA TYR A 171 -12.39 -0.16 -7.20
C TYR A 171 -11.51 0.43 -6.08
N THR A 172 -10.40 -0.23 -5.75
CA THR A 172 -9.46 0.16 -4.69
C THR A 172 -8.45 1.23 -5.12
N LYS A 173 -8.64 1.94 -6.25
CA LYS A 173 -7.73 3.02 -6.68
C LYS A 173 -7.61 4.16 -5.66
N ILE A 174 -8.63 4.36 -4.84
CA ILE A 174 -8.65 5.38 -3.78
C ILE A 174 -7.93 4.96 -2.50
N TYR A 175 -7.41 3.72 -2.40
CA TYR A 175 -6.70 3.24 -1.21
C TYR A 175 -5.59 4.16 -0.67
N PRO A 176 -4.85 4.92 -1.52
CA PRO A 176 -3.82 5.83 -1.03
C PRO A 176 -4.30 7.01 -0.19
N ILE A 177 -5.57 7.40 -0.25
CA ILE A 177 -6.08 8.55 0.49
C ILE A 177 -6.55 8.12 1.89
N SER A 178 -6.59 9.06 2.84
CA SER A 178 -7.14 8.82 4.17
C SER A 178 -8.57 8.26 4.09
N GLY A 179 -8.83 7.14 4.78
CA GLY A 179 -10.11 6.43 4.74
C GLY A 179 -10.33 5.55 3.50
N GLY A 180 -9.39 5.54 2.54
CA GLY A 180 -9.53 4.80 1.28
C GLY A 180 -9.72 3.29 1.47
N LEU A 181 -9.11 2.70 2.51
CA LEU A 181 -9.34 1.31 2.89
C LEU A 181 -10.79 1.13 3.34
N SER A 182 -11.25 1.90 4.34
CA SER A 182 -12.62 1.80 4.87
C SER A 182 -13.66 2.02 3.80
N SER A 183 -13.50 3.04 2.95
CA SER A 183 -14.44 3.35 1.86
C SER A 183 -14.56 2.21 0.84
N THR A 184 -13.53 1.39 0.70
CA THR A 184 -13.48 0.26 -0.25
C THR A 184 -13.68 -1.10 0.43
N LEU A 185 -13.82 -1.15 1.75
CA LEU A 185 -14.00 -2.39 2.51
C LEU A 185 -15.41 -3.00 2.34
N HIS A 186 -16.38 -2.22 1.84
CA HIS A 186 -17.79 -2.61 1.73
C HIS A 186 -18.40 -3.06 3.07
N TYR A 187 -17.98 -2.43 4.17
CA TYR A 187 -18.33 -2.81 5.54
C TYR A 187 -19.82 -2.67 5.92
N LYS A 188 -20.68 -2.08 5.08
CA LYS A 188 -22.06 -1.67 5.43
C LYS A 188 -22.96 -2.81 5.93
N ASN A 189 -22.65 -4.06 5.56
CA ASN A 189 -23.40 -5.23 6.02
C ASN A 189 -22.98 -5.73 7.42
N ILE A 190 -21.83 -5.27 7.94
CA ILE A 190 -21.23 -5.75 9.19
C ILE A 190 -20.99 -4.63 10.21
N LEU A 191 -20.82 -3.39 9.76
CA LEU A 191 -20.49 -2.21 10.58
C LEU A 191 -21.28 -0.99 10.12
N LYS A 192 -21.44 -0.02 11.03
CA LYS A 192 -21.93 1.33 10.73
C LYS A 192 -20.76 2.29 10.60
N GLU A 193 -20.97 3.41 9.91
CA GLU A 193 -19.94 4.45 9.75
C GLU A 193 -19.38 4.95 11.09
N LYS A 194 -20.26 5.12 12.09
CA LYS A 194 -19.87 5.51 13.46
C LYS A 194 -18.96 4.51 14.19
N ASP A 195 -18.91 3.25 13.71
CA ASP A 195 -18.10 2.19 14.30
C ASP A 195 -16.65 2.24 13.77
N ILE A 196 -16.37 3.13 12.81
CA ILE A 196 -15.09 3.29 12.14
C ILE A 196 -14.49 4.64 12.47
N LEU A 197 -13.23 4.65 12.91
CA LEU A 197 -12.45 5.88 13.02
C LEU A 197 -11.49 5.98 11.84
N VAL A 198 -11.62 7.05 11.07
CA VAL A 198 -10.64 7.44 10.05
C VAL A 198 -9.85 8.63 10.59
N THR A 199 -8.53 8.51 10.64
CA THR A 199 -7.66 9.65 10.93
C THR A 199 -6.27 9.45 10.34
N ASP A 200 -5.53 10.54 10.18
CA ASP A 200 -4.20 10.49 9.62
C ASP A 200 -3.27 11.52 10.25
N GLY A 201 -1.96 11.33 10.00
CA GLY A 201 -0.90 12.15 10.57
C GLY A 201 -0.34 11.59 11.88
N VAL A 202 0.98 11.74 12.06
CA VAL A 202 1.73 11.19 13.21
C VAL A 202 1.13 11.64 14.54
N GLU A 203 0.78 12.92 14.68
CA GLU A 203 0.24 13.47 15.93
C GLU A 203 -1.10 12.84 16.30
N ASN A 204 -2.00 12.68 15.33
CA ASN A 204 -3.32 12.07 15.56
C ASN A 204 -3.19 10.58 15.87
N VAL A 205 -2.34 9.86 15.13
CA VAL A 205 -2.05 8.46 15.42
C VAL A 205 -1.48 8.29 16.83
N MET A 206 -0.55 9.15 17.25
CA MET A 206 0.00 9.10 18.61
C MET A 206 -1.07 9.36 19.68
N LYS A 207 -1.99 10.31 19.46
CA LYS A 207 -3.14 10.54 20.35
C LYS A 207 -4.04 9.31 20.44
N VAL A 208 -4.36 8.69 19.29
CA VAL A 208 -5.20 7.49 19.22
C VAL A 208 -4.58 6.32 19.97
N LEU A 209 -3.31 6.00 19.70
CA LEU A 209 -2.64 4.87 20.35
C LEU A 209 -2.46 5.10 21.85
N SER A 210 -2.18 6.34 22.28
CA SER A 210 -2.03 6.67 23.70
C SER A 210 -3.35 6.58 24.47
N GLY A 211 -4.44 7.13 23.90
CA GLY A 211 -5.78 7.08 24.51
C GLY A 211 -6.46 5.71 24.46
N PHE A 212 -5.86 4.72 23.79
CA PHE A 212 -6.38 3.36 23.71
C PHE A 212 -6.44 2.70 25.10
N LYS A 213 -5.42 2.93 25.94
CA LYS A 213 -5.36 2.41 27.33
C LYS A 213 -6.45 2.99 28.22
N ASP A 214 -6.84 4.22 27.97
CA ASP A 214 -7.88 4.93 28.71
C ASP A 214 -9.29 4.52 28.25
N GLY A 215 -9.40 3.58 27.31
CA GLY A 215 -10.67 3.09 26.78
C GLY A 215 -11.40 4.09 25.90
N MET A 216 -10.73 5.17 25.45
CA MET A 216 -11.35 6.23 24.63
C MET A 216 -11.90 5.72 23.30
N TYR A 217 -11.31 4.64 22.78
CA TYR A 217 -11.63 4.10 21.46
C TYR A 217 -12.42 2.78 21.49
N LYS A 218 -12.89 2.35 22.67
CA LYS A 218 -13.60 1.07 22.85
C LYS A 218 -14.92 0.95 22.09
N ASP A 219 -15.52 2.09 21.74
CA ASP A 219 -16.79 2.13 21.02
C ASP A 219 -16.59 2.01 19.49
N TYR A 220 -15.35 2.14 19.02
CA TYR A 220 -14.98 1.84 17.64
C TYR A 220 -14.66 0.35 17.48
N ARG A 221 -15.06 -0.18 16.33
CA ARG A 221 -14.81 -1.57 15.91
C ARG A 221 -13.59 -1.66 15.01
N PHE A 222 -13.33 -0.59 14.24
CA PHE A 222 -12.25 -0.55 13.27
C PHE A 222 -11.60 0.83 13.19
N LEU A 223 -10.28 0.90 13.23
CA LEU A 223 -9.49 2.12 13.10
C LEU A 223 -8.70 2.06 11.79
N ASP A 224 -9.10 2.87 10.82
CA ASP A 224 -8.38 3.08 9.56
C ASP A 224 -7.52 4.34 9.69
N ILE A 225 -6.34 4.12 10.26
CA ILE A 225 -5.44 5.21 10.63
C ILE A 225 -4.13 5.13 9.87
N LEU A 226 -3.66 6.27 9.37
CA LEU A 226 -2.45 6.35 8.56
C LEU A 226 -1.46 7.37 9.15
N THR A 227 -0.17 7.05 9.16
CA THR A 227 0.82 7.94 9.77
C THR A 227 1.09 9.22 8.95
N CYS A 228 0.88 9.18 7.63
CA CYS A 228 1.13 10.33 6.74
C CYS A 228 -0.16 11.17 6.60
N ALA A 229 -0.02 12.49 6.63
CA ALA A 229 -1.15 13.41 6.45
C ALA A 229 -1.78 13.23 5.06
N GLY A 230 -3.11 13.18 4.97
CA GLY A 230 -3.84 12.90 3.72
C GLY A 230 -3.72 11.46 3.21
N GLY A 231 -3.02 10.59 3.93
CA GLY A 231 -2.76 9.20 3.56
C GLY A 231 -1.42 9.00 2.85
N CYS A 232 -1.29 7.92 2.08
CA CYS A 232 -0.06 7.56 1.37
C CYS A 232 0.37 8.61 0.33
N ILE A 233 -0.55 9.43 -0.18
CA ILE A 233 -0.26 10.55 -1.08
C ILE A 233 0.53 11.69 -0.42
N GLY A 234 0.59 11.74 0.91
CA GLY A 234 1.47 12.63 1.68
C GLY A 234 2.71 11.92 2.21
N GLY A 235 3.10 10.79 1.60
CA GLY A 235 4.24 9.99 2.03
C GLY A 235 5.59 10.68 1.80
N PRO A 236 6.62 10.42 2.62
CA PRO A 236 7.93 11.08 2.49
C PRO A 236 8.71 10.70 1.21
N GLY A 237 8.28 9.66 0.50
CA GLY A 237 8.84 9.20 -0.77
C GLY A 237 8.12 9.73 -2.02
N MET A 238 7.16 10.64 -1.86
CA MET A 238 6.53 11.43 -2.95
C MET A 238 7.51 12.44 -3.54
N ILE A 239 7.34 12.90 -4.78
CA ILE A 239 8.31 13.84 -5.40
C ILE A 239 8.07 15.26 -4.89
N GLY A 240 6.81 15.70 -4.86
CA GLY A 240 6.45 17.05 -4.42
C GLY A 240 6.65 17.24 -2.92
N GLU A 241 7.15 18.41 -2.52
CA GLU A 241 7.02 18.90 -1.15
C GLU A 241 5.57 19.38 -0.97
N ARG A 242 4.81 18.73 -0.09
CA ARG A 242 3.46 19.14 0.30
C ARG A 242 3.36 19.23 1.80
#